data_AF-A0AAP0SA19-F1
#
_entry.id   AF-A0AAP0SA19-F1
#
_cell.length_a   1.000
_cell.length_b   1.000
_cell.length_c   1.000
_cell.angle_alpha   90.00
_cell.angle_beta   90.00
_cell.angle_gamma   90.00
#
_symmetry.space_group_name_H-M   'P 1'
#
loop_
_entity.id
_entity.type
_entity.pdbx_description
1 polymer ?
#
loop_
_entity_poly.entity_id
_entity_poly.type
_entity_poly.pdbx_seq_one_letter_code
_entity_poly.pdbx_strand_id
1 'polypeptide(L)'
;MGCQEELLVEKVCELYEKISSLESLKPSKDVNMLFTQLVLTCMPPSPIDVTKLCKKVQDIRSKLIRLCGEAEGLLESHFSAILGSYENPLDHLNLFPYYSNYIKLSLLEFTILSQHCTHVPSRVAFVGSGPLPLTSIVLASYHLTTTSFIIMTLTHQPIPRLFAWFHPILTFQTACFSTPPI
;
A
#
# COMPACT_ATOMS: atom_id res chain seq x y z
N MET A 1 -23.70 13.95 -20.78
CA MET A 1 -22.79 13.01 -20.07
C MET A 1 -21.34 13.49 -20.00
N GLY A 2 -20.84 14.38 -20.87
CA GLY A 2 -19.44 14.84 -20.82
C GLY A 2 -19.01 15.76 -19.66
N CYS A 3 -19.94 16.53 -19.06
CA CYS A 3 -19.58 17.54 -18.06
C CYS A 3 -19.01 16.95 -16.75
N GLN A 4 -19.53 15.82 -16.24
CA GLN A 4 -19.03 15.22 -15.00
C GLN A 4 -17.66 14.56 -15.18
N GLU A 5 -17.40 13.99 -16.36
CA GLU A 5 -16.11 13.36 -16.69
C GLU A 5 -15.00 14.41 -16.81
N GLU A 6 -15.29 15.52 -17.49
CA GLU A 6 -14.38 16.66 -17.61
C GLU A 6 -14.06 17.27 -16.24
N LEU A 7 -15.07 17.43 -15.37
CA LEU A 7 -14.89 17.93 -14.00
C LEU A 7 -14.00 17.02 -13.14
N LEU A 8 -14.13 15.69 -13.28
CA LEU A 8 -13.28 14.74 -12.55
C LEU A 8 -11.82 14.82 -13.02
N VAL A 9 -11.60 14.84 -14.35
CA VAL A 9 -10.24 14.93 -14.91
C VAL A 9 -9.58 16.24 -14.52
N GLU A 10 -10.31 17.36 -14.61
CA GLU A 10 -9.84 18.67 -14.18
C GLU A 10 -9.45 18.64 -12.70
N LYS A 11 -10.31 18.06 -11.85
CA LYS A 11 -10.04 17.99 -10.41
C LYS A 11 -8.80 17.18 -10.08
N VAL A 12 -8.61 16.04 -10.73
CA VAL A 12 -7.41 15.20 -10.57
C VAL A 12 -6.16 15.94 -11.05
N CYS A 13 -6.25 16.71 -12.15
CA CYS A 13 -5.14 17.53 -12.62
C CYS A 13 -4.78 18.64 -11.61
N GLU A 14 -5.76 19.33 -11.04
CA GLU A 14 -5.52 20.32 -9.98
C GLU A 14 -4.82 19.72 -8.76
N LEU A 15 -5.27 18.53 -8.34
CA LEU A 15 -4.67 17.83 -7.20
C LEU A 15 -3.24 17.39 -7.52
N TYR A 16 -2.99 16.91 -8.74
CA TYR A 16 -1.63 16.59 -9.18
C TYR A 16 -0.69 17.80 -9.08
N GLU A 17 -1.09 18.97 -9.60
CA GLU A 17 -0.25 20.18 -9.53
C GLU A 17 0.07 20.54 -8.07
N LYS A 18 -0.94 20.52 -7.20
CA LYS A 18 -0.75 20.77 -5.75
C LYS A 18 0.20 19.77 -5.11
N ILE A 19 -0.01 18.47 -5.33
CA ILE A 19 0.83 17.41 -4.75
C ILE A 19 2.27 17.52 -5.27
N SER A 20 2.44 17.76 -6.58
CA SER A 20 3.76 17.87 -7.21
C SER A 20 4.55 19.10 -6.75
N SER A 21 3.86 20.13 -6.23
CA SER A 21 4.47 21.35 -5.69
C SER A 21 4.91 21.23 -4.22
N LEU A 22 4.58 20.13 -3.54
CA LEU A 22 4.99 19.91 -2.16
C LEU A 22 6.50 19.70 -2.06
N GLU A 23 7.15 20.31 -1.07
CA GLU A 23 8.58 20.10 -0.80
C GLU A 23 8.89 18.67 -0.33
N SER A 24 7.91 18.00 0.28
CA SER A 24 8.04 16.63 0.78
C SER A 24 6.71 15.90 0.76
N LEU A 25 6.75 14.60 0.48
CA LEU A 25 5.61 13.69 0.57
C LEU A 25 5.55 12.92 1.90
N LYS A 26 6.41 13.28 2.88
CA LYS A 26 6.36 12.67 4.21
C LYS A 26 5.02 12.97 4.90
N PRO A 27 4.51 12.07 5.76
CA PRO A 27 3.25 12.29 6.46
C PRO A 27 3.22 13.65 7.16
N SER A 28 2.23 14.45 6.79
CA SER A 28 1.96 15.77 7.35
C SER A 28 0.49 16.11 7.12
N LYS A 29 -0.01 17.14 7.79
CA LYS A 29 -1.41 17.55 7.65
C LYS A 29 -1.78 17.86 6.19
N ASP A 30 -0.92 18.58 5.49
CA ASP A 30 -1.18 19.03 4.12
C ASP A 30 -1.08 17.88 3.11
N VAL A 31 -0.05 17.03 3.24
CA VAL A 31 0.09 15.81 2.44
C VAL A 31 -1.13 14.92 2.63
N ASN A 32 -1.51 14.63 3.88
CA ASN A 32 -2.63 13.75 4.19
C ASN A 32 -3.95 14.31 3.65
N MET A 33 -4.16 15.63 3.75
CA MET A 33 -5.34 16.30 3.20
C MET A 33 -5.43 16.14 1.68
N LEU A 34 -4.34 16.41 0.94
CA LEU A 34 -4.35 16.33 -0.52
C LEU A 34 -4.56 14.91 -1.03
N PHE A 35 -3.89 13.92 -0.43
CA PHE A 35 -4.11 12.52 -0.80
C PHE A 35 -5.50 12.02 -0.41
N THR A 36 -6.06 12.46 0.74
CA THR A 36 -7.45 12.14 1.10
C THR A 36 -8.43 12.71 0.07
N GLN A 37 -8.23 13.96 -0.36
CA GLN A 37 -9.06 14.55 -1.42
C GLN A 37 -8.94 13.77 -2.73
N LEU A 38 -7.74 13.35 -3.11
CA LEU A 38 -7.52 12.54 -4.30
C LEU A 38 -8.25 11.20 -4.23
N VAL A 39 -8.13 10.48 -3.11
CA VAL A 39 -8.82 9.19 -2.90
C VAL A 39 -10.33 9.39 -2.99
N LEU A 40 -10.89 10.36 -2.25
CA LEU A 40 -12.33 10.63 -2.27
C LEU A 40 -12.85 11.07 -3.64
N THR A 41 -12.01 11.76 -4.42
CA THR A 41 -12.32 12.15 -5.80
C THR A 41 -12.38 10.94 -6.73
N CYS A 42 -11.49 9.94 -6.53
CA CYS A 42 -11.37 8.77 -7.40
C CYS A 42 -12.20 7.55 -6.95
N MET A 43 -12.74 7.54 -5.72
CA MET A 43 -13.45 6.39 -5.15
C MET A 43 -14.82 6.10 -5.80
N PRO A 44 -15.65 7.10 -6.17
CA PRO A 44 -16.94 6.84 -6.80
C PRO A 44 -16.81 6.16 -8.17
N PRO A 45 -17.77 5.30 -8.57
CA PRO A 45 -17.79 4.74 -9.91
C PRO A 45 -17.78 5.84 -10.97
N SER A 46 -16.90 5.69 -11.96
CA SER A 46 -16.74 6.65 -13.04
C SER A 46 -16.83 5.94 -14.39
N PRO A 47 -17.62 6.45 -15.35
CA PRO A 47 -17.70 5.90 -16.71
C PRO A 47 -16.47 6.23 -17.56
N ILE A 48 -15.50 7.01 -17.04
CA ILE A 48 -14.31 7.43 -17.77
C ILE A 48 -13.49 6.22 -18.22
N ASP A 49 -13.31 6.12 -19.53
CA ASP A 49 -12.32 5.23 -20.12
C ASP A 49 -10.94 5.89 -20.08
N VAL A 50 -10.15 5.54 -19.06
CA VAL A 50 -8.81 6.10 -18.84
C VAL A 50 -7.84 5.87 -20.01
N THR A 51 -8.12 4.90 -20.88
CA THR A 51 -7.28 4.60 -22.06
C THR A 51 -7.51 5.58 -23.21
N LYS A 52 -8.67 6.26 -23.21
CA LYS A 52 -9.06 7.26 -24.23
C LYS A 52 -8.73 8.70 -23.84
N LEU A 53 -8.21 8.93 -22.64
CA LEU A 53 -7.78 10.24 -22.19
C LEU A 53 -6.65 10.78 -23.08
N CYS A 54 -6.57 12.10 -23.24
CA CYS A 54 -5.51 12.69 -24.06
C CYS A 54 -4.12 12.46 -23.44
N LYS A 55 -3.07 12.50 -24.27
CA LYS A 55 -1.69 12.18 -23.86
C LYS A 55 -1.24 12.96 -22.61
N LYS A 56 -1.55 14.26 -22.55
CA LYS A 56 -1.23 15.11 -21.38
C LYS A 56 -1.80 14.56 -20.08
N VAL A 57 -3.06 14.14 -20.09
CA VAL A 57 -3.74 13.60 -18.90
C VAL A 57 -3.20 12.21 -18.54
N GLN A 58 -2.87 11.38 -19.54
CA GLN A 58 -2.22 10.09 -19.29
C GLN A 58 -0.83 10.25 -18.65
N ASP A 59 -0.06 11.26 -19.07
CA ASP A 59 1.24 11.59 -18.49
C ASP A 59 1.09 12.06 -17.03
N ILE A 60 0.11 12.94 -16.75
CA ILE A 60 -0.23 13.38 -15.40
C ILE A 60 -0.59 12.18 -14.51
N ARG A 61 -1.49 11.31 -14.98
CA ARG A 61 -1.90 10.10 -14.26
C ARG A 61 -0.70 9.21 -13.92
N SER A 62 0.20 8.99 -14.88
CA SER A 62 1.39 8.16 -14.67
C SER A 62 2.33 8.74 -13.61
N LYS A 63 2.52 10.07 -13.60
CA LYS A 63 3.28 10.75 -12.56
C LYS A 63 2.58 10.70 -11.20
N LEU A 64 1.26 10.88 -11.19
CA LEU A 64 0.46 10.82 -9.96
C LEU A 64 0.52 9.43 -9.32
N ILE A 65 0.46 8.35 -10.11
CA ILE A 65 0.64 6.97 -9.62
C ILE A 65 2.00 6.81 -8.92
N ARG A 66 3.07 7.38 -9.49
CA ARG A 66 4.40 7.34 -8.87
C ARG A 66 4.44 8.13 -7.56
N LEU A 67 3.85 9.32 -7.52
CA LEU A 67 3.75 10.14 -6.31
C LEU A 67 2.94 9.43 -5.21
N CYS A 68 1.84 8.76 -5.57
CA CYS A 68 1.09 7.92 -4.63
C CYS A 68 1.96 6.79 -4.05
N GLY A 69 2.71 6.08 -4.90
CA GLY A 69 3.60 5.01 -4.45
C GLY A 69 4.72 5.49 -3.52
N GLU A 70 5.31 6.66 -3.80
CA GLU A 70 6.32 7.27 -2.93
C GLU A 70 5.72 7.72 -1.58
N ALA A 71 4.58 8.42 -1.61
CA ALA A 71 3.90 8.87 -0.41
C ALA A 71 3.45 7.69 0.47
N GLU A 72 2.94 6.61 -0.13
CA GLU A 72 2.55 5.40 0.60
C GLU A 72 3.77 4.73 1.24
N GLY A 73 4.88 4.60 0.52
CA GLY A 73 6.13 4.06 1.08
C GLY A 73 6.68 4.89 2.26
N LEU A 74 6.57 6.22 2.20
CA LEU A 74 6.93 7.12 3.30
C LEU A 74 5.98 6.99 4.49
N LEU A 75 4.67 6.85 4.22
CA LEU A 75 3.64 6.64 5.24
C LEU A 75 3.86 5.33 5.98
N GLU A 76 4.03 4.22 5.25
CA GLU A 76 4.32 2.91 5.84
C GLU A 76 5.64 2.95 6.64
N SER A 77 6.69 3.59 6.13
CA SER A 77 7.96 3.73 6.86
C SER A 77 7.79 4.50 8.17
N HIS A 78 7.04 5.60 8.14
CA HIS A 78 6.74 6.42 9.31
C HIS A 78 6.00 5.62 10.38
N PHE A 79 4.92 4.91 10.00
CA PHE A 79 4.16 4.11 10.94
C PHE A 79 4.89 2.85 11.39
N SER A 80 5.71 2.24 10.54
CA SER A 80 6.56 1.11 10.92
C SER A 80 7.56 1.49 12.02
N ALA A 81 8.14 2.71 11.95
CA ALA A 81 9.00 3.25 12.99
C ALA A 81 8.23 3.52 14.30
N ILE A 82 7.03 4.11 14.22
CA ILE A 82 6.16 4.35 15.38
C ILE A 82 5.78 3.02 16.05
N LEU A 83 5.25 2.07 15.28
CA LEU A 83 4.82 0.76 15.79
C LEU A 83 5.99 0.01 16.42
N GLY A 84 7.14 0.00 15.76
CA GLY A 84 8.36 -0.64 16.28
C GLY A 84 8.96 0.01 17.54
N SER A 85 8.43 1.14 18.01
CA SER A 85 8.82 1.79 19.26
C SER A 85 8.04 1.28 20.49
N TYR A 86 6.90 0.61 20.29
CA TYR A 86 6.11 0.02 21.37
C TYR A 86 6.70 -1.32 21.83
N GLU A 87 6.43 -1.69 23.09
CA GLU A 87 6.81 -3.00 23.63
C GLU A 87 6.09 -4.15 22.91
N ASN A 88 4.81 -4.00 22.57
CA ASN A 88 4.04 -5.00 21.83
C ASN A 88 3.44 -4.37 20.57
N PRO A 89 4.19 -4.24 19.46
CA PRO A 89 3.72 -3.50 18.29
C PRO A 89 2.44 -4.03 17.66
N LEU A 90 2.12 -5.31 17.86
CA LEU A 90 0.93 -5.98 17.33
C LEU A 90 -0.36 -5.40 17.90
N ASP A 91 -0.34 -4.98 19.16
CA ASP A 91 -1.50 -4.42 19.86
C ASP A 91 -1.82 -2.99 19.39
N HIS A 92 -0.92 -2.39 18.61
CA HIS A 92 -0.99 -1.01 18.17
C HIS A 92 -1.20 -0.84 16.66
N LEU A 93 -1.42 -1.93 15.91
CA LEU A 93 -1.60 -1.87 14.45
C LEU A 93 -2.77 -0.97 14.03
N ASN A 94 -3.76 -0.77 14.90
CA ASN A 94 -4.88 0.15 14.71
C ASN A 94 -4.47 1.63 14.62
N LEU A 95 -3.24 2.00 15.00
CA LEU A 95 -2.70 3.34 14.79
C LEU A 95 -2.46 3.64 13.30
N PHE A 96 -2.25 2.62 12.46
CA PHE A 96 -2.10 2.84 11.03
C PHE A 96 -3.46 3.27 10.43
N PRO A 97 -3.55 4.41 9.72
CA PRO A 97 -4.83 4.99 9.29
C PRO A 97 -5.71 4.06 8.47
N TYR A 98 -5.11 3.14 7.71
CA TYR A 98 -5.83 2.22 6.84
C TYR A 98 -5.95 0.80 7.40
N TYR A 99 -5.64 0.56 8.68
CA TYR A 99 -5.63 -0.80 9.24
C TYR A 99 -6.96 -1.54 9.04
N SER A 100 -8.10 -0.86 9.23
CA SER A 100 -9.42 -1.46 9.01
C SER A 100 -9.67 -1.87 7.55
N ASN A 101 -9.03 -1.20 6.58
CA ASN A 101 -9.08 -1.58 5.18
C ASN A 101 -8.32 -2.88 4.95
N TYR A 102 -7.14 -3.04 5.58
CA TYR A 102 -6.38 -4.29 5.50
C TYR A 102 -7.13 -5.49 6.08
N ILE A 103 -7.84 -5.32 7.20
CA ILE A 103 -8.71 -6.38 7.76
C ILE A 103 -9.76 -6.83 6.74
N LYS A 104 -10.44 -5.89 6.09
CA LYS A 104 -11.48 -6.19 5.10
C LYS A 104 -10.92 -6.82 3.82
N LEU A 105 -9.80 -6.28 3.32
CA LEU A 105 -9.17 -6.76 2.09
C LEU A 105 -8.57 -8.16 2.29
N SER A 106 -7.88 -8.42 3.40
CA SER A 106 -7.33 -9.74 3.68
C SER A 106 -8.40 -10.80 3.88
N LEU A 107 -9.57 -10.46 4.46
CA LEU A 107 -10.71 -11.37 4.51
C LEU A 107 -11.22 -11.72 3.11
N LEU A 108 -11.31 -10.72 2.21
CA LEU A 108 -11.71 -10.94 0.82
C LEU A 108 -10.70 -11.84 0.09
N GLU A 109 -9.40 -11.54 0.20
CA GLU A 109 -8.32 -12.33 -0.39
C GLU A 109 -8.34 -13.77 0.11
N PHE A 110 -8.48 -13.98 1.42
CA PHE A 110 -8.58 -15.30 2.02
C PHE A 110 -9.82 -16.07 1.54
N THR A 111 -10.96 -15.38 1.42
CA THR A 111 -12.21 -16.00 0.94
C THR A 111 -12.05 -16.50 -0.49
N ILE A 112 -11.46 -15.69 -1.38
CA ILE A 112 -11.18 -16.07 -2.77
C ILE A 112 -10.19 -17.24 -2.80
N LEU A 113 -9.10 -17.17 -2.04
CA LEU A 113 -8.10 -18.23 -1.97
C LEU A 113 -8.72 -19.56 -1.52
N SER A 114 -9.57 -19.52 -0.49
CA SER A 114 -10.23 -20.71 0.07
C SER A 114 -11.19 -21.39 -0.90
N GLN A 115 -11.71 -20.67 -1.90
CA GLN A 115 -12.54 -21.26 -2.96
C GLN A 115 -11.72 -22.08 -3.97
N HIS A 116 -10.41 -21.82 -4.06
CA HIS A 116 -9.53 -22.44 -5.05
C HIS A 116 -8.48 -23.37 -4.43
N CYS A 117 -8.31 -23.36 -3.11
CA CYS A 117 -7.40 -24.25 -2.40
C CYS A 117 -8.17 -25.37 -1.68
N THR A 118 -7.82 -26.63 -1.95
CA THR A 118 -8.40 -27.78 -1.26
C THR A 118 -7.88 -27.94 0.18
N HIS A 119 -6.74 -27.33 0.49
CA HIS A 119 -6.09 -27.35 1.79
C HIS A 119 -5.50 -25.98 2.11
N VAL A 120 -5.38 -25.67 3.40
CA VAL A 120 -4.71 -24.45 3.87
C VAL A 120 -3.22 -24.52 3.49
N PRO A 121 -2.67 -23.51 2.79
CA PRO A 121 -1.26 -23.53 2.39
C PRO A 121 -0.36 -23.50 3.63
N SER A 122 0.66 -24.35 3.66
CA SER A 122 1.65 -24.37 4.75
C SER A 122 2.66 -23.23 4.63
N ARG A 123 2.88 -22.70 3.43
CA ARG A 123 3.80 -21.58 3.15
C ARG A 123 3.19 -20.63 2.13
N VAL A 124 3.34 -19.33 2.38
CA VAL A 124 2.92 -18.26 1.47
C VAL A 124 4.08 -17.30 1.27
N ALA A 125 4.38 -16.95 0.02
CA ALA A 125 5.31 -15.88 -0.29
C ALA A 125 4.52 -14.61 -0.64
N PHE A 126 4.81 -13.51 0.04
CA PHE A 126 4.23 -12.20 -0.24
C PHE A 126 5.29 -11.29 -0.86
N VAL A 127 5.09 -10.90 -2.10
CA VAL A 127 6.06 -10.11 -2.88
C VAL A 127 5.62 -8.65 -2.93
N GLY A 128 6.52 -7.73 -2.56
CA GLY A 128 6.26 -6.30 -2.59
C GLY A 128 5.54 -5.78 -1.36
N SER A 129 5.88 -6.29 -0.17
CA SER A 129 5.16 -5.94 1.07
C SER A 129 5.38 -4.52 1.59
N GLY A 130 6.34 -3.78 1.03
CA GLY A 130 6.75 -2.50 1.58
C GLY A 130 7.36 -2.57 2.99
N PRO A 131 7.66 -1.41 3.59
CA PRO A 131 8.18 -1.29 4.96
C PRO A 131 7.17 -1.62 6.07
N LEU A 132 5.87 -1.78 5.76
CA LEU A 132 4.87 -2.20 6.73
C LEU A 132 3.96 -3.32 6.14
N PRO A 133 4.29 -4.61 6.35
CA PRO A 133 3.69 -5.74 5.64
C PRO A 133 2.31 -6.15 6.18
N LEU A 134 1.36 -5.21 6.27
CA LEU A 134 0.07 -5.39 6.95
C LEU A 134 -0.75 -6.54 6.40
N THR A 135 -0.78 -6.76 5.08
CA THR A 135 -1.52 -7.89 4.50
C THR A 135 -1.03 -9.22 5.04
N SER A 136 0.30 -9.42 5.07
CA SER A 136 0.89 -10.66 5.60
C SER A 136 0.60 -10.82 7.09
N ILE A 137 0.69 -9.72 7.86
CA ILE A 137 0.40 -9.71 9.29
C ILE A 137 -1.06 -10.11 9.54
N VAL A 138 -2.01 -9.45 8.89
CA VAL A 138 -3.44 -9.68 9.06
C VAL A 138 -3.82 -11.10 8.64
N LEU A 139 -3.35 -11.57 7.50
CA LEU A 139 -3.59 -12.95 7.06
C LEU A 139 -3.06 -13.95 8.08
N ALA A 140 -1.82 -13.77 8.54
CA ALA A 140 -1.21 -14.68 9.50
C ALA A 140 -1.87 -14.63 10.89
N SER A 141 -2.38 -13.46 11.31
CA SER A 141 -3.06 -13.31 12.61
C SER A 141 -4.48 -13.87 12.63
N TYR A 142 -5.24 -13.76 11.53
CA TYR A 142 -6.68 -14.01 11.55
C TYR A 142 -7.18 -15.13 10.62
N HIS A 143 -6.44 -15.49 9.58
CA HIS A 143 -6.97 -16.34 8.51
C HIS A 143 -6.10 -17.58 8.20
N LEU A 144 -4.78 -17.42 8.26
CA LEU A 144 -3.76 -18.40 7.90
C LEU A 144 -2.79 -18.61 9.08
N THR A 145 -3.35 -18.86 10.26
CA THR A 145 -2.62 -18.87 11.55
C THR A 145 -1.61 -20.00 11.70
N THR A 146 -1.70 -21.02 10.85
CA THR A 146 -0.75 -22.14 10.79
C THR A 146 0.20 -22.07 9.61
N THR A 147 0.15 -20.99 8.83
CA THR A 147 0.94 -20.80 7.61
C THR A 147 2.20 -20.01 7.90
N SER A 148 3.34 -20.46 7.38
CA SER A 148 4.57 -19.67 7.41
C SER A 148 4.62 -18.69 6.25
N PHE A 149 4.77 -17.40 6.54
CA PHE A 149 4.88 -16.39 5.50
C PHE A 149 6.34 -16.08 5.19
N ILE A 150 6.66 -15.93 3.91
CA ILE A 150 7.93 -15.43 3.41
C ILE A 150 7.67 -14.05 2.81
N ILE A 151 8.23 -13.01 3.42
CA ILE A 151 8.01 -11.63 3.00
C ILE A 151 9.19 -11.17 2.16
N MET A 152 8.92 -10.75 0.93
CA MET A 152 9.91 -10.24 -0.01
C MET A 152 9.72 -8.74 -0.23
N THR A 153 10.69 -7.94 0.22
CA THR A 153 10.75 -6.50 -0.05
C THR A 153 11.74 -6.22 -1.18
N LEU A 154 11.42 -5.24 -2.02
CA LEU A 154 12.28 -4.74 -3.11
C LEU A 154 13.04 -3.46 -2.71
N THR A 155 12.99 -3.07 -1.43
CA THR A 155 13.58 -1.84 -0.94
C THR A 155 14.92 -2.12 -0.26
N HIS A 156 15.91 -1.25 -0.49
CA HIS A 156 17.20 -1.26 0.22
C HIS A 156 17.12 -0.71 1.66
N GLN A 157 15.92 -0.36 2.14
CA GLN A 157 15.76 0.19 3.48
C GLN A 157 15.93 -0.93 4.53
N PRO A 158 16.60 -0.63 5.66
CA PRO A 158 16.78 -1.62 6.71
C PRO A 158 15.41 -2.10 7.21
N ILE A 159 15.30 -3.41 7.36
CA ILE A 159 14.19 -4.12 8.00
C ILE A 159 13.87 -3.44 9.35
N PRO A 160 12.74 -2.71 9.50
CA PRO A 160 12.40 -2.06 10.76
C PRO A 160 12.31 -3.06 11.92
N ARG A 161 12.62 -2.58 13.15
CA ARG A 161 12.56 -3.39 14.39
C ARG A 161 11.23 -4.11 14.59
N LEU A 162 10.16 -3.52 14.06
CA LEU A 162 8.85 -4.12 13.97
C LEU A 162 8.88 -5.56 13.43
N PHE A 163 9.81 -5.89 12.53
CA PHE A 163 9.91 -7.22 11.91
C PHE A 163 10.43 -8.31 12.86
N ALA A 164 11.20 -7.96 13.89
CA ALA A 164 11.65 -8.91 14.90
C ALA A 164 10.48 -9.51 15.69
N TRP A 165 9.39 -8.75 15.86
CA TRP A 165 8.19 -9.18 16.59
C TRP A 165 7.34 -10.19 15.85
N PHE A 166 7.54 -10.34 14.54
CA PHE A 166 6.75 -11.25 13.73
C PHE A 166 7.37 -12.64 13.60
N HIS A 167 8.56 -12.89 14.15
CA HIS A 167 9.12 -14.23 14.17
C HIS A 167 8.39 -15.10 15.22
N PRO A 168 7.96 -16.35 14.92
CA PRO A 168 8.19 -17.15 13.70
C PRO A 168 7.09 -17.06 12.63
N ILE A 169 6.04 -16.27 12.87
CA ILE A 169 4.85 -16.14 12.02
C ILE A 169 5.21 -15.65 10.61
N LEU A 170 6.13 -14.68 10.52
CA LEU A 170 6.65 -14.12 9.29
C LEU A 170 8.18 -14.33 9.23
N THR A 171 8.65 -14.89 8.13
CA THR A 171 10.06 -14.97 7.76
C THR A 171 10.34 -13.90 6.72
N PHE A 172 11.29 -13.01 6.97
CA PHE A 172 11.63 -11.94 6.04
C PHE A 172 12.83 -12.36 5.18
N GLN A 173 12.71 -12.17 3.87
CA GLN A 173 13.81 -12.33 2.91
C GLN A 173 13.92 -11.06 2.07
N THR A 174 15.07 -10.40 2.11
CA THR A 174 15.36 -9.30 1.19
C THR A 174 15.77 -9.91 -0.16
N ALA A 175 14.94 -9.74 -1.18
CA ALA A 175 15.31 -10.11 -2.54
C ALA A 175 16.04 -8.93 -3.20
N CYS A 176 17.37 -8.91 -3.12
CA CYS A 176 18.18 -8.01 -3.95
C CYS A 176 18.13 -8.54 -5.39
N PHE A 177 17.26 -7.99 -6.23
CA PHE A 177 17.39 -8.15 -7.67
C PHE A 177 18.53 -7.25 -8.14
N SER A 178 19.75 -7.76 -8.13
CA SER A 178 20.85 -7.14 -8.88
C SER A 178 20.52 -7.25 -10.37
N THR A 179 20.21 -6.11 -11.01
CA THR A 179 20.22 -6.03 -12.47
C THR A 179 21.63 -6.37 -12.94
N PRO A 180 21.83 -7.30 -13.89
CA PRO A 180 23.14 -7.51 -14.49
C PRO A 180 23.59 -6.21 -15.18
N PRO A 181 24.89 -5.87 -15.14
CA PRO A 181 25.39 -4.72 -15.89
C PRO A 181 25.13 -4.94 -17.38
N ILE A 182 24.64 -3.89 -18.05
CA ILE A 182 24.49 -3.80 -19.51
C ILE A 182 25.88 -3.79 -20.15
#